data_AF-A0A929W0C0-F1
#
_entry.id   AF-A0A929W0C0-F1
#
_cell.length_a   1.000
_cell.length_b   1.000
_cell.length_c   1.000
_cell.angle_alpha   90.00
_cell.angle_beta   90.00
_cell.angle_gamma   90.00
#
_symmetry.space_group_name_H-M   'P 1'
#
loop_
_entity.id
_entity.type
_entity.pdbx_description
1 polymer ?
#
loop_
_entity_poly.entity_id
_entity_poly.type
_entity_poly.pdbx_seq_one_letter_code
_entity_poly.pdbx_strand_id
1 'polypeptide(L)'
;MKLSKYRRSTLLLAGCLSLGLVLQAQTKKRLIDEVNPFIGTTNYGTTNPGAVLPNGLMSVTPFNVMGSKEYNKTDKDDRWWSTPYTAENKFFTGFSHVNLSGVGCPELGSILISASSGELDVDYKHYGSPMSRESAKPGYYRTTLDKYQIQAEVTATLRSALASFTFDKGGKSHILVNLGQGLTNESGATVRFLNDSTIVGSKLMGTFCYNPQAVFNQYFAIRISRRAPQAGYWKIQPAMHGVEAEWDKDNGKYKLYPTYRREMSGNDVGVWFSFDTKPGEKIYVQTGVSFVSEQNALLNLNTEQPTLDFAATRARAEEAWEKVLSVIEVEGGTPEERTVFYTSLYHLQIHPNILQDVNGEYPQMGSLKVAKTSHDRYTVYSLWDTYRNVHPLLSLLYPRKQLAMVQTMLDMYKESGWLPKWELYGQETFTMEGDPAIIVINDTWQRGIRDFDTKLAYEAMLRGATTPGKDNKLRPDFDDYVSRGYVPLREKFDNSVSHALEYYIADWNLSQFASALGKKKDAQLFARRASGYKHYYDKESGLLRPILPDGKFITPFHPTLGRDFEPNPGFHEGNSWNYSFYIPHDIYGLAKLMGGERKFVDKLQSVFDKDNYDPANEPDIAYPYLFTYFPK
;
A
#
# COMPACT_ATOMS: atom_id res chain seq x y z
N MET A 1 18.57 -46.49 -80.10
CA MET A 1 18.11 -47.89 -80.13
C MET A 1 18.04 -48.40 -78.68
N LYS A 2 16.83 -48.75 -78.21
CA LYS A 2 16.49 -49.68 -77.08
C LYS A 2 17.10 -49.40 -75.69
N LEU A 3 16.26 -49.14 -74.67
CA LEU A 3 15.77 -50.08 -73.61
C LEU A 3 16.92 -50.78 -72.84
N SER A 4 16.92 -51.04 -71.53
CA SER A 4 16.07 -50.78 -70.36
C SER A 4 16.70 -51.60 -69.21
N LYS A 5 16.60 -51.16 -67.95
CA LYS A 5 16.04 -51.88 -66.78
C LYS A 5 16.71 -51.49 -65.44
N TYR A 6 15.89 -50.86 -64.58
CA TYR A 6 15.62 -51.15 -63.15
C TYR A 6 16.79 -51.68 -62.28
N ARG A 7 17.02 -51.20 -61.04
CA ARG A 7 16.03 -51.02 -59.96
C ARG A 7 16.70 -50.47 -58.68
N ARG A 8 15.86 -49.87 -57.83
CA ARG A 8 15.93 -49.70 -56.35
C ARG A 8 16.38 -48.35 -55.77
N SER A 9 15.38 -47.48 -55.72
CA SER A 9 14.87 -46.77 -54.52
C SER A 9 15.47 -47.22 -53.18
N THR A 10 15.92 -46.26 -52.37
CA THR A 10 15.48 -45.95 -50.97
C THR A 10 16.51 -44.97 -50.36
N LEU A 11 16.44 -43.67 -50.68
CA LEU A 11 17.27 -42.63 -50.04
C LEU A 11 16.65 -41.27 -50.29
N LEU A 12 15.47 -41.04 -49.72
CA LEU A 12 14.78 -39.75 -49.75
C LEU A 12 13.78 -39.67 -48.59
N LEU A 13 14.23 -39.96 -47.36
CA LEU A 13 13.42 -39.75 -46.16
C LEU A 13 14.26 -39.47 -44.89
N ALA A 14 15.45 -38.88 -45.05
CA ALA A 14 16.33 -38.54 -43.92
C ALA A 14 16.75 -37.06 -43.86
N GLY A 15 16.22 -36.21 -44.76
CA GLY A 15 16.56 -34.79 -44.83
C GLY A 15 15.44 -33.81 -44.40
N CYS A 16 14.23 -34.31 -44.14
CA CYS A 16 13.10 -33.48 -43.68
C CYS A 16 12.74 -33.68 -42.20
N LEU A 17 13.47 -34.54 -41.47
CA LEU A 17 13.26 -34.75 -40.02
C LEU A 17 14.22 -33.96 -39.13
N SER A 18 15.17 -33.23 -39.72
CA SER A 18 16.13 -32.37 -38.99
C SER A 18 15.77 -30.87 -38.99
N LEU A 19 14.66 -30.47 -39.63
CA LEU A 19 14.10 -29.10 -39.53
C LEU A 19 12.85 -28.99 -38.64
N GLY A 20 12.38 -30.10 -38.05
CA GLY A 20 11.21 -30.13 -37.16
C GLY A 20 11.51 -30.09 -35.66
N LEU A 21 12.78 -30.03 -35.26
CA LEU A 21 13.23 -30.08 -33.85
C LEU A 21 13.78 -28.75 -33.31
N VAL A 22 13.69 -27.67 -34.09
CA VAL A 22 14.06 -26.31 -33.65
C VAL A 22 12.81 -25.44 -33.68
N LEU A 23 11.90 -25.64 -32.71
CA LEU A 23 10.87 -24.67 -32.24
C LEU A 23 9.81 -25.28 -31.31
N GLN A 24 10.13 -26.33 -30.54
CA GLN A 24 9.58 -26.44 -29.19
C GLN A 24 10.58 -25.81 -28.22
N ALA A 25 10.80 -24.51 -28.37
CA ALA A 25 11.03 -23.73 -27.17
C ALA A 25 9.73 -23.87 -26.38
N GLN A 26 9.69 -24.79 -25.41
CA GLN A 26 8.81 -24.58 -24.27
C GLN A 26 9.21 -23.21 -23.74
N THR A 27 8.45 -22.17 -24.13
CA THR A 27 8.51 -20.89 -23.46
C THR A 27 8.26 -21.20 -22.00
N LYS A 28 9.33 -21.20 -21.19
CA LYS A 28 9.24 -21.38 -19.74
C LYS A 28 8.11 -20.47 -19.28
N LYS A 29 7.07 -21.05 -18.67
CA LYS A 29 5.91 -20.29 -18.21
C LYS A 29 6.45 -19.17 -17.32
N ARG A 30 6.13 -17.93 -17.66
CA ARG A 30 6.62 -16.76 -16.92
C ARG A 30 5.98 -16.75 -15.54
N LEU A 31 6.74 -16.38 -14.52
CA LEU A 31 6.22 -16.33 -13.15
C LEU A 31 5.13 -15.27 -13.01
N ILE A 32 5.20 -14.21 -13.81
CA ILE A 32 4.13 -13.20 -13.85
C ILE A 32 2.79 -13.76 -14.35
N ASP A 33 2.77 -14.87 -15.09
CA ASP A 33 1.53 -15.52 -15.55
C ASP A 33 0.88 -16.39 -14.46
N GLU A 34 1.55 -16.58 -13.31
CA GLU A 34 0.97 -17.17 -12.10
C GLU A 34 0.36 -16.10 -11.18
N VAL A 35 0.53 -14.81 -11.46
CA VAL A 35 -0.02 -13.75 -10.59
C VAL A 35 -1.43 -13.36 -11.01
N ASN A 36 -2.34 -13.26 -10.04
CA ASN A 36 -3.67 -12.72 -10.23
C ASN A 36 -3.91 -11.48 -9.35
N PRO A 37 -3.71 -10.25 -9.89
CA PRO A 37 -3.90 -9.01 -9.14
C PRO A 37 -5.33 -8.73 -8.65
N PHE A 38 -6.33 -9.53 -9.03
CA PHE A 38 -7.69 -9.40 -8.53
C PHE A 38 -7.90 -10.08 -7.16
N ILE A 39 -7.01 -10.97 -6.74
CA ILE A 39 -7.10 -11.64 -5.42
C ILE A 39 -6.96 -10.57 -4.33
N GLY A 40 -7.94 -10.49 -3.43
CA GLY A 40 -7.96 -9.50 -2.34
C GLY A 40 -8.65 -8.17 -2.67
N THR A 41 -9.28 -8.04 -3.84
CA THR A 41 -10.07 -6.84 -4.22
C THR A 41 -11.51 -6.85 -3.68
N THR A 42 -11.87 -7.88 -2.92
CA THR A 42 -13.17 -8.06 -2.24
C THR A 42 -12.92 -8.66 -0.85
N ASN A 43 -13.98 -8.89 -0.07
CA ASN A 43 -13.90 -9.55 1.24
C ASN A 43 -12.85 -8.94 2.17
N TYR A 44 -12.77 -7.60 2.18
CA TYR A 44 -11.89 -6.82 3.06
C TYR A 44 -10.38 -7.02 2.86
N GLY A 45 -9.94 -7.62 1.75
CA GLY A 45 -8.50 -7.68 1.43
C GLY A 45 -7.89 -6.31 1.07
N THR A 46 -8.71 -5.35 0.62
CA THR A 46 -8.35 -3.95 0.30
C THR A 46 -7.15 -3.77 -0.66
N THR A 47 -6.87 -4.78 -1.49
CA THR A 47 -5.89 -4.68 -2.57
C THR A 47 -6.51 -4.06 -3.82
N ASN A 48 -5.69 -3.86 -4.87
CA ASN A 48 -6.18 -3.35 -6.13
C ASN A 48 -5.41 -3.90 -7.35
N PRO A 49 -6.07 -4.03 -8.53
CA PRO A 49 -5.50 -4.72 -9.69
C PRO A 49 -4.68 -3.79 -10.61
N GLY A 50 -4.35 -2.59 -10.14
CA GLY A 50 -3.71 -1.55 -10.94
C GLY A 50 -2.29 -1.91 -11.39
N ALA A 51 -1.80 -1.17 -12.37
CA ALA A 51 -0.41 -1.30 -12.80
C ALA A 51 0.53 -0.60 -11.82
N VAL A 52 1.53 -1.31 -11.35
CA VAL A 52 2.58 -0.82 -10.44
C VAL A 52 3.86 -1.60 -10.70
N LEU A 53 5.03 -1.00 -10.46
CA LEU A 53 6.31 -1.73 -10.41
C LEU A 53 6.59 -2.24 -8.99
N PRO A 54 7.47 -3.24 -8.79
CA PRO A 54 7.91 -3.62 -7.45
C PRO A 54 8.40 -2.38 -6.67
N ASN A 55 7.72 -2.05 -5.57
CA ASN A 55 7.98 -0.91 -4.69
C ASN A 55 8.03 0.46 -5.42
N GLY A 56 7.32 0.59 -6.55
CA GLY A 56 7.19 1.86 -7.27
C GLY A 56 6.33 2.87 -6.52
N LEU A 57 6.64 4.15 -6.67
CA LEU A 57 5.81 5.27 -6.21
C LEU A 57 4.49 5.33 -6.97
N MET A 58 4.56 5.10 -8.28
CA MET A 58 3.39 5.14 -9.15
C MET A 58 2.67 3.79 -9.16
N SER A 59 1.44 3.81 -8.67
CA SER A 59 0.42 2.82 -8.98
C SER A 59 -0.73 3.50 -9.74
N VAL A 60 -1.22 2.91 -10.82
CA VAL A 60 -2.36 3.41 -11.59
C VAL A 60 -3.48 2.39 -11.64
N THR A 61 -4.63 2.75 -11.06
CA THR A 61 -5.69 1.79 -10.70
C THR A 61 -7.06 2.28 -11.16
N PRO A 62 -7.91 1.41 -11.73
CA PRO A 62 -9.32 1.77 -11.98
C PRO A 62 -10.00 2.21 -10.69
N PHE A 63 -10.58 3.40 -10.69
CA PHE A 63 -11.36 3.94 -9.58
C PHE A 63 -12.84 3.62 -9.83
N ASN A 64 -13.41 2.72 -9.03
CA ASN A 64 -14.80 2.28 -9.20
C ASN A 64 -15.63 2.29 -7.91
N VAL A 65 -15.18 3.04 -6.92
CA VAL A 65 -15.79 3.05 -5.58
C VAL A 65 -16.71 4.26 -5.36
N MET A 66 -17.08 4.99 -6.42
CA MET A 66 -18.11 6.03 -6.33
C MET A 66 -18.78 6.33 -7.68
N GLY A 67 -19.91 7.01 -7.63
CA GLY A 67 -20.45 7.74 -8.79
C GLY A 67 -21.61 7.06 -9.52
N SER A 68 -22.02 5.86 -9.11
CA SER A 68 -23.22 5.24 -9.64
C SER A 68 -23.88 4.26 -8.67
N LYS A 69 -25.12 4.56 -8.28
CA LYS A 69 -25.98 3.62 -7.52
C LYS A 69 -26.52 2.47 -8.37
N GLU A 70 -26.44 2.57 -9.69
CA GLU A 70 -26.92 1.54 -10.62
C GLU A 70 -25.87 0.42 -10.80
N TYR A 71 -24.60 0.80 -10.93
CA TYR A 71 -23.51 -0.12 -11.26
C TYR A 71 -22.59 -0.45 -10.07
N ASN A 72 -22.70 0.27 -8.95
CA ASN A 72 -21.96 -0.04 -7.74
C ASN A 72 -22.86 -0.75 -6.74
N LYS A 73 -22.30 -1.76 -6.09
CA LYS A 73 -22.93 -2.44 -4.95
C LYS A 73 -22.87 -1.56 -3.70
N THR A 74 -21.78 -0.83 -3.51
CA THR A 74 -21.57 0.09 -2.39
C THR A 74 -20.58 1.18 -2.80
N ASP A 75 -20.90 2.44 -2.49
CA ASP A 75 -19.98 3.55 -2.69
C ASP A 75 -19.12 3.76 -1.44
N LYS A 76 -17.91 4.31 -1.63
CA LYS A 76 -16.92 4.57 -0.59
C LYS A 76 -17.44 5.48 0.53
N ASP A 77 -18.45 6.30 0.24
CA ASP A 77 -19.01 7.28 1.17
C ASP A 77 -20.18 6.70 1.99
N ASP A 78 -20.65 5.48 1.66
CA ASP A 78 -21.73 4.79 2.38
C ASP A 78 -21.21 3.96 3.59
N ARG A 79 -19.89 3.74 3.68
CA ARG A 79 -19.25 2.98 4.76
C ARG A 79 -17.77 3.31 4.87
N TRP A 80 -17.09 2.76 5.87
CA TRP A 80 -15.64 2.82 5.93
C TRP A 80 -15.00 2.06 4.75
N TRP A 81 -14.16 2.75 3.97
CA TRP A 81 -13.66 2.24 2.70
C TRP A 81 -12.25 2.73 2.39
N SER A 82 -11.29 1.84 2.19
CA SER A 82 -9.86 2.18 2.09
C SER A 82 -9.18 1.78 0.76
N THR A 83 -9.94 1.28 -0.22
CA THR A 83 -9.39 0.86 -1.53
C THR A 83 -9.99 1.65 -2.69
N PRO A 84 -9.24 2.03 -3.73
CA PRO A 84 -9.80 2.69 -4.92
C PRO A 84 -10.65 1.75 -5.80
N TYR A 85 -10.57 0.43 -5.57
CA TYR A 85 -11.21 -0.58 -6.41
C TYR A 85 -11.87 -1.71 -5.61
N THR A 86 -13.04 -2.17 -6.07
CA THR A 86 -13.61 -3.48 -5.70
C THR A 86 -14.11 -4.23 -6.91
N ALA A 87 -13.93 -5.55 -6.97
CA ALA A 87 -14.47 -6.36 -8.06
C ALA A 87 -16.01 -6.41 -8.08
N GLU A 88 -16.67 -6.05 -6.97
CA GLU A 88 -18.12 -6.01 -6.85
C GLU A 88 -18.76 -4.80 -7.56
N ASN A 89 -18.00 -3.73 -7.77
CA ASN A 89 -18.47 -2.53 -8.47
C ASN A 89 -18.08 -2.58 -9.95
N LYS A 90 -18.88 -1.93 -10.80
CA LYS A 90 -18.65 -1.89 -12.25
C LYS A 90 -18.54 -0.49 -12.83
N PHE A 91 -18.79 0.57 -12.07
CA PHE A 91 -18.71 1.93 -12.61
C PHE A 91 -17.29 2.48 -12.64
N PHE A 92 -16.75 2.82 -13.80
CA PHE A 92 -15.48 3.50 -13.94
C PHE A 92 -15.63 5.02 -13.80
N THR A 93 -15.04 5.58 -12.75
CA THR A 93 -14.89 7.04 -12.58
C THR A 93 -13.64 7.57 -13.28
N GLY A 94 -12.58 6.75 -13.38
CA GLY A 94 -11.29 7.14 -13.94
C GLY A 94 -10.17 6.23 -13.44
N PHE A 95 -8.96 6.39 -13.96
CA PHE A 95 -7.75 5.81 -13.37
C PHE A 95 -7.19 6.75 -12.31
N SER A 96 -7.10 6.28 -11.08
CA SER A 96 -6.44 6.96 -9.95
C SER A 96 -4.94 6.72 -9.96
N HIS A 97 -4.16 7.68 -9.46
CA HIS A 97 -2.70 7.66 -9.44
C HIS A 97 -2.16 7.78 -8.01
N VAL A 98 -1.26 6.86 -7.67
CA VAL A 98 -0.72 6.62 -6.32
C VAL A 98 -1.83 6.13 -5.37
N ASN A 99 -1.70 4.87 -4.92
CA ASN A 99 -2.72 4.14 -4.18
C ASN A 99 -2.06 3.31 -3.08
N LEU A 100 -2.74 3.19 -1.95
CA LEU A 100 -2.39 2.22 -0.92
C LEU A 100 -3.03 0.85 -1.25
N SER A 101 -2.51 -0.22 -0.65
CA SER A 101 -2.97 -1.59 -0.87
C SER A 101 -2.88 -2.35 0.44
N GLY A 102 -3.97 -3.00 0.86
CA GLY A 102 -4.00 -3.76 2.11
C GLY A 102 -4.05 -2.89 3.36
N VAL A 103 -4.53 -1.64 3.27
CA VAL A 103 -4.57 -0.71 4.41
C VAL A 103 -5.97 -0.56 4.98
N GLY A 104 -6.05 -0.28 6.28
CA GLY A 104 -7.31 -0.08 6.99
C GLY A 104 -7.99 1.25 6.70
N CYS A 105 -7.28 2.33 6.33
CA CYS A 105 -7.85 3.69 6.23
C CYS A 105 -7.77 4.28 4.81
N PRO A 106 -8.74 5.11 4.38
CA PRO A 106 -8.70 5.81 3.10
C PRO A 106 -7.60 6.86 3.03
N GLU A 107 -6.86 6.89 1.92
CA GLU A 107 -5.94 7.97 1.55
C GLU A 107 -5.54 7.87 0.07
N LEU A 108 -5.00 8.95 -0.51
CA LEU A 108 -4.52 9.03 -1.89
C LEU A 108 -5.65 8.76 -2.91
N GLY A 109 -5.45 7.85 -3.87
CA GLY A 109 -6.47 7.38 -4.80
C GLY A 109 -7.14 8.50 -5.58
N SER A 110 -6.33 9.38 -6.15
CA SER A 110 -6.78 10.66 -6.71
C SER A 110 -6.15 10.94 -8.08
N ILE A 111 -6.36 12.15 -8.63
CA ILE A 111 -5.89 12.53 -9.97
C ILE A 111 -6.48 11.56 -11.01
N LEU A 112 -7.80 11.61 -11.13
CA LEU A 112 -8.54 10.62 -11.92
C LEU A 112 -8.47 10.97 -13.40
N ILE A 113 -8.00 10.04 -14.23
CA ILE A 113 -7.95 10.21 -15.69
C ILE A 113 -8.97 9.30 -16.35
N SER A 114 -9.87 9.87 -17.13
CA SER A 114 -10.92 9.15 -17.85
C SER A 114 -11.00 9.57 -19.31
N ALA A 115 -11.80 8.84 -20.09
CA ALA A 115 -12.12 9.15 -21.47
C ALA A 115 -13.61 8.95 -21.74
N SER A 116 -14.17 9.80 -22.60
CA SER A 116 -15.57 9.72 -23.02
C SER A 116 -15.73 10.09 -24.50
N SER A 117 -16.90 9.80 -25.06
CA SER A 117 -17.27 10.17 -26.44
C SER A 117 -18.63 10.84 -26.48
N GLY A 118 -18.86 11.71 -27.47
CA GLY A 118 -20.12 12.42 -27.66
C GLY A 118 -20.05 13.89 -27.26
N GLU A 119 -21.10 14.41 -26.61
CA GLU A 119 -21.05 15.76 -26.05
C GLU A 119 -20.22 15.78 -24.77
N LEU A 120 -19.49 16.89 -24.55
CA LEU A 120 -18.63 17.05 -23.38
C LEU A 120 -19.49 17.11 -22.11
N ASP A 121 -19.26 16.16 -21.21
CA ASP A 121 -19.79 16.17 -19.84
C ASP A 121 -18.61 16.00 -18.87
N VAL A 122 -18.60 16.80 -17.82
CA VAL A 122 -17.54 16.85 -16.79
C VAL A 122 -18.03 16.36 -15.43
N ASP A 123 -19.32 16.04 -15.30
CA ASP A 123 -19.83 15.36 -14.11
C ASP A 123 -19.45 13.87 -14.16
N TYR A 124 -18.71 13.41 -13.17
CA TYR A 124 -18.24 12.02 -13.08
C TYR A 124 -19.35 10.99 -12.99
N LYS A 125 -20.53 11.38 -12.51
CA LYS A 125 -21.73 10.52 -12.51
C LYS A 125 -22.27 10.30 -13.93
N HIS A 126 -21.97 11.22 -14.85
CA HIS A 126 -22.43 11.15 -16.23
C HIS A 126 -21.33 10.68 -17.18
N TYR A 127 -20.11 11.22 -17.10
CA TYR A 127 -19.04 10.79 -18.00
C TYR A 127 -18.49 9.40 -17.64
N GLY A 128 -18.73 8.91 -16.42
CA GLY A 128 -18.32 7.57 -16.03
C GLY A 128 -19.04 6.50 -16.87
N SER A 129 -18.45 5.30 -16.88
CA SER A 129 -18.91 4.20 -17.74
C SER A 129 -18.88 2.88 -17.00
N PRO A 130 -19.86 1.98 -17.22
CA PRO A 130 -19.70 0.58 -16.84
C PRO A 130 -18.43 -0.02 -17.45
N MET A 131 -17.76 -0.87 -16.68
CA MET A 131 -16.58 -1.63 -17.05
C MET A 131 -16.93 -3.05 -17.44
N SER A 132 -16.30 -3.53 -18.51
CA SER A 132 -16.29 -4.94 -18.89
C SER A 132 -14.92 -5.39 -19.40
N ARG A 133 -14.76 -6.69 -19.62
CA ARG A 133 -13.56 -7.30 -20.24
C ARG A 133 -12.25 -6.89 -19.56
N GLU A 134 -12.30 -6.85 -18.23
CA GLU A 134 -11.17 -6.50 -17.38
C GLU A 134 -10.05 -7.54 -17.50
N SER A 135 -8.79 -7.08 -17.45
CA SER A 135 -7.61 -7.94 -17.40
C SER A 135 -6.50 -7.23 -16.66
N ALA A 136 -5.85 -7.93 -15.74
CA ALA A 136 -4.74 -7.41 -14.95
C ALA A 136 -3.58 -8.40 -14.95
N LYS A 137 -2.36 -7.86 -15.00
CA LYS A 137 -1.10 -8.57 -14.83
C LYS A 137 -0.12 -7.67 -14.07
N PRO A 138 0.95 -8.20 -13.45
CA PRO A 138 1.96 -7.36 -12.83
C PRO A 138 2.47 -6.27 -13.79
N GLY A 139 2.23 -5.00 -13.44
CA GLY A 139 2.62 -3.83 -14.26
C GLY A 139 1.65 -3.44 -15.38
N TYR A 140 0.47 -4.05 -15.50
CA TYR A 140 -0.51 -3.75 -16.56
C TYR A 140 -1.97 -3.99 -16.13
N TYR A 141 -2.86 -3.09 -16.53
CA TYR A 141 -4.31 -3.27 -16.41
C TYR A 141 -5.03 -2.80 -17.69
N ARG A 142 -6.15 -3.45 -18.00
CA ARG A 142 -7.06 -3.09 -19.09
C ARG A 142 -8.52 -3.27 -18.69
N THR A 143 -9.39 -2.40 -19.22
CA THR A 143 -10.85 -2.54 -19.19
C THR A 143 -11.49 -1.97 -20.47
N THR A 144 -12.76 -2.27 -20.71
CA THR A 144 -13.61 -1.60 -21.70
C THR A 144 -14.61 -0.68 -20.99
N LEU A 145 -14.67 0.58 -21.43
CA LEU A 145 -15.71 1.53 -21.06
C LEU A 145 -16.93 1.33 -21.99
N ASP A 146 -17.91 0.54 -21.53
CA ASP A 146 -19.02 0.06 -22.35
C ASP A 146 -19.90 1.18 -22.93
N LYS A 147 -20.12 2.26 -22.17
CA LYS A 147 -20.94 3.39 -22.60
C LYS A 147 -20.41 4.02 -23.90
N TYR A 148 -19.09 4.06 -24.06
CA TYR A 148 -18.43 4.74 -25.17
C TYR A 148 -17.78 3.80 -26.17
N GLN A 149 -17.65 2.50 -25.84
CA GLN A 149 -16.84 1.54 -26.58
C GLN A 149 -15.39 2.04 -26.71
N ILE A 150 -14.79 2.35 -25.55
CA ILE A 150 -13.39 2.75 -25.43
C ILE A 150 -12.64 1.64 -24.71
N GLN A 151 -11.55 1.15 -25.31
CA GLN A 151 -10.61 0.29 -24.60
C GLN A 151 -9.60 1.15 -23.85
N ALA A 152 -9.53 0.97 -22.53
CA ALA A 152 -8.68 1.72 -21.63
C ALA A 152 -7.59 0.80 -21.06
N GLU A 153 -6.33 1.19 -21.23
CA GLU A 153 -5.15 0.40 -20.81
C GLU A 153 -4.17 1.28 -20.04
N VAL A 154 -3.53 0.73 -19.01
CA VAL A 154 -2.51 1.42 -18.22
C VAL A 154 -1.30 0.54 -17.92
N THR A 155 -0.13 1.16 -17.87
CA THR A 155 1.12 0.59 -17.35
C THR A 155 1.87 1.64 -16.53
N ALA A 156 2.88 1.22 -15.77
CA ALA A 156 3.60 2.08 -14.84
C ALA A 156 5.12 1.91 -14.93
N THR A 157 5.81 2.97 -14.52
CA THR A 157 7.23 3.01 -14.19
C THR A 157 7.36 3.30 -12.68
N LEU A 158 8.54 3.64 -12.17
CA LEU A 158 8.70 3.89 -10.74
C LEU A 158 7.90 5.11 -10.28
N ARG A 159 7.80 6.19 -11.07
CA ARG A 159 7.19 7.47 -10.67
C ARG A 159 6.25 8.06 -11.72
N SER A 160 6.03 7.34 -12.81
CA SER A 160 5.13 7.78 -13.87
C SER A 160 4.31 6.65 -14.47
N ALA A 161 3.13 6.97 -15.00
CA ALA A 161 2.21 6.05 -15.64
C ALA A 161 1.98 6.43 -17.11
N LEU A 162 1.59 5.44 -17.91
CA LEU A 162 1.18 5.63 -19.29
C LEU A 162 -0.18 4.98 -19.49
N ALA A 163 -1.18 5.80 -19.81
CA ALA A 163 -2.51 5.36 -20.20
C ALA A 163 -2.69 5.42 -21.72
N SER A 164 -3.48 4.49 -22.27
CA SER A 164 -3.91 4.44 -23.65
C SER A 164 -5.43 4.29 -23.70
N PHE A 165 -6.10 5.20 -24.41
CA PHE A 165 -7.53 5.12 -24.70
C PHE A 165 -7.73 4.91 -26.20
N THR A 166 -8.28 3.75 -26.57
CA THR A 166 -8.61 3.41 -27.96
C THR A 166 -10.09 3.68 -28.20
N PHE A 167 -10.42 4.57 -29.14
CA PHE A 167 -11.79 4.98 -29.44
C PHE A 167 -12.35 4.14 -30.59
N ASP A 168 -12.97 3.00 -30.28
CA ASP A 168 -13.37 2.01 -31.31
C ASP A 168 -14.35 2.60 -32.34
N LYS A 169 -15.26 3.47 -31.89
CA LYS A 169 -16.24 4.14 -32.77
C LYS A 169 -15.73 5.41 -33.43
N GLY A 170 -14.70 6.06 -32.90
CA GLY A 170 -14.31 7.42 -33.28
C GLY A 170 -15.36 8.48 -32.92
N GLY A 171 -15.23 9.67 -33.53
CA GLY A 171 -16.12 10.83 -33.34
C GLY A 171 -15.58 11.83 -32.32
N LYS A 172 -16.46 12.67 -31.77
CA LYS A 172 -16.12 13.58 -30.68
C LYS A 172 -15.65 12.77 -29.47
N SER A 173 -14.46 13.07 -28.99
CA SER A 173 -13.78 12.32 -27.95
C SER A 173 -13.13 13.24 -26.94
N HIS A 174 -13.15 12.84 -25.68
CA HIS A 174 -12.63 13.64 -24.58
C HIS A 174 -11.68 12.83 -23.72
N ILE A 175 -10.59 13.48 -23.28
CA ILE A 175 -9.81 13.06 -22.12
C ILE A 175 -10.14 14.01 -20.98
N LEU A 176 -10.44 13.44 -19.81
CA LEU A 176 -10.88 14.16 -18.61
C LEU A 176 -9.89 13.90 -17.48
N VAL A 177 -9.39 14.97 -16.86
CA VAL A 177 -8.53 14.91 -15.68
C VAL A 177 -9.30 15.52 -14.51
N ASN A 178 -9.90 14.66 -13.69
CA ASN A 178 -10.67 15.06 -12.53
C ASN A 178 -9.78 15.12 -11.29
N LEU A 179 -9.60 16.33 -10.76
CA LEU A 179 -8.80 16.59 -9.56
C LEU A 179 -9.69 16.80 -8.32
N GLY A 180 -11.01 16.94 -8.51
CA GLY A 180 -11.97 17.12 -7.43
C GLY A 180 -12.25 15.86 -6.63
N GLN A 181 -12.32 14.72 -7.31
CA GLN A 181 -12.70 13.45 -6.71
C GLN A 181 -11.47 12.60 -6.34
N GLY A 182 -11.64 11.67 -5.40
CA GLY A 182 -10.57 10.78 -4.94
C GLY A 182 -10.97 9.92 -3.74
N LEU A 183 -10.08 8.99 -3.35
CA LEU A 183 -10.24 8.19 -2.14
C LEU A 183 -9.93 8.98 -0.87
N THR A 184 -8.92 9.85 -0.93
CA THR A 184 -8.59 10.80 0.15
C THR A 184 -9.83 11.59 0.58
N ASN A 185 -9.88 11.91 1.88
CA ASN A 185 -10.91 12.80 2.42
C ASN A 185 -10.55 14.28 2.27
N GLU A 186 -9.32 14.59 1.83
CA GLU A 186 -8.90 15.94 1.54
C GLU A 186 -9.43 16.45 0.19
N SER A 187 -9.62 17.76 0.11
CA SER A 187 -10.09 18.42 -1.10
C SER A 187 -9.20 19.61 -1.45
N GLY A 188 -9.25 20.00 -2.72
CA GLY A 188 -8.44 21.10 -3.22
C GLY A 188 -7.33 20.64 -4.14
N ALA A 189 -7.31 21.21 -5.32
CA ALA A 189 -6.23 21.07 -6.26
C ALA A 189 -5.93 22.42 -6.93
N THR A 190 -4.71 22.54 -7.43
CA THR A 190 -4.23 23.63 -8.27
C THR A 190 -3.70 23.05 -9.57
N VAL A 191 -4.03 23.67 -10.70
CA VAL A 191 -3.61 23.18 -12.02
C VAL A 191 -3.40 24.34 -12.99
N ARG A 192 -2.38 24.22 -13.85
CA ARG A 192 -2.08 25.18 -14.92
C ARG A 192 -1.65 24.47 -16.21
N PHE A 193 -1.97 25.05 -17.36
CA PHE A 193 -1.37 24.62 -18.62
C PHE A 193 0.09 25.09 -18.67
N LEU A 194 1.01 24.16 -18.88
CA LEU A 194 2.40 24.49 -19.19
C LEU A 194 2.55 24.80 -20.69
N ASN A 195 1.78 24.11 -21.52
CA ASN A 195 1.64 24.32 -22.97
C ASN A 195 0.35 23.63 -23.47
N ASP A 196 0.16 23.56 -24.78
CA ASP A 196 -1.06 23.06 -25.43
C ASP A 196 -1.36 21.56 -25.24
N SER A 197 -0.43 20.78 -24.67
CA SER A 197 -0.65 19.35 -24.40
C SER A 197 -0.20 18.90 -23.01
N THR A 198 0.35 19.81 -22.19
CA THR A 198 0.91 19.49 -20.88
C THR A 198 0.30 20.37 -19.80
N ILE A 199 -0.21 19.75 -18.75
CA ILE A 199 -0.63 20.41 -17.52
C ILE A 199 0.25 19.98 -16.36
N VAL A 200 0.40 20.86 -15.39
CA VAL A 200 1.07 20.58 -14.11
C VAL A 200 0.23 21.14 -12.98
N GLY A 201 0.41 20.61 -11.78
CA GLY A 201 -0.35 21.04 -10.62
C GLY A 201 -0.05 20.24 -9.37
N SER A 202 -0.90 20.42 -8.37
CA SER A 202 -0.88 19.67 -7.11
C SER A 202 -2.29 19.36 -6.63
N LYS A 203 -2.42 18.30 -5.84
CA LYS A 203 -3.61 17.98 -5.06
C LYS A 203 -3.23 17.78 -3.61
N LEU A 204 -4.02 18.37 -2.70
CA LEU A 204 -3.88 18.14 -1.27
C LEU A 204 -4.38 16.73 -0.93
N MET A 205 -3.56 16.01 -0.16
CA MET A 205 -3.84 14.69 0.39
C MET A 205 -3.60 14.73 1.90
N GLY A 206 -4.04 13.71 2.62
CA GLY A 206 -3.84 13.61 4.06
C GLY A 206 -5.09 13.12 4.79
N THR A 207 -4.98 13.12 6.12
CA THR A 207 -5.98 12.60 7.07
C THR A 207 -6.06 11.08 7.23
N PHE A 208 -5.06 10.34 6.72
CA PHE A 208 -4.93 8.91 6.96
C PHE A 208 -5.13 8.54 8.45
N CYS A 209 -5.97 7.54 8.69
CA CYS A 209 -6.40 7.06 10.01
C CYS A 209 -6.73 8.17 11.02
N TYR A 210 -7.52 9.16 10.61
CA TYR A 210 -8.02 10.24 11.46
C TYR A 210 -6.92 11.14 12.04
N ASN A 211 -5.79 11.28 11.35
CA ASN A 211 -4.80 12.29 11.69
C ASN A 211 -5.01 13.56 10.84
N PRO A 212 -5.94 14.46 11.21
CA PRO A 212 -6.41 15.54 10.35
C PRO A 212 -5.35 16.59 9.99
N GLN A 213 -4.18 16.56 10.64
CA GLN A 213 -3.11 17.53 10.40
C GLN A 213 -1.94 16.92 9.62
N ALA A 214 -1.93 15.61 9.39
CA ALA A 214 -0.95 14.92 8.57
C ALA A 214 -1.31 15.06 7.08
N VAL A 215 -1.25 16.29 6.57
CA VAL A 215 -1.54 16.63 5.17
C VAL A 215 -0.27 16.90 4.37
N PHE A 216 -0.31 16.58 3.08
CA PHE A 216 0.80 16.78 2.15
C PHE A 216 0.31 16.98 0.72
N ASN A 217 1.13 17.61 -0.12
CA ASN A 217 0.81 17.79 -1.54
C ASN A 217 1.38 16.64 -2.37
N GLN A 218 0.53 16.10 -3.24
CA GLN A 218 0.98 15.29 -4.38
C GLN A 218 1.02 16.18 -5.62
N TYR A 219 2.21 16.41 -6.16
CA TYR A 219 2.42 17.17 -7.39
C TYR A 219 2.34 16.25 -8.60
N PHE A 220 1.85 16.77 -9.73
CA PHE A 220 1.72 16.02 -10.96
C PHE A 220 2.13 16.81 -12.21
N ALA A 221 2.52 16.06 -13.23
CA ALA A 221 2.65 16.52 -14.61
C ALA A 221 1.91 15.54 -15.52
N ILE A 222 0.97 16.02 -16.33
CA ILE A 222 0.21 15.20 -17.27
C ILE A 222 0.42 15.72 -18.69
N ARG A 223 0.83 14.82 -19.60
CA ARG A 223 1.05 15.12 -21.01
C ARG A 223 0.16 14.26 -21.90
N ILE A 224 -0.61 14.91 -22.77
CA ILE A 224 -1.37 14.24 -23.82
C ILE A 224 -0.47 14.05 -25.05
N SER A 225 -0.57 12.87 -25.68
CA SER A 225 0.24 12.48 -26.85
C SER A 225 0.23 13.45 -28.03
N ARG A 226 -0.79 14.29 -28.15
CA ARG A 226 -0.88 15.35 -29.16
C ARG A 226 -1.71 16.53 -28.67
N ARG A 227 -1.56 17.66 -29.35
CA ARG A 227 -2.35 18.87 -29.15
C ARG A 227 -3.84 18.59 -29.38
N ALA A 228 -4.68 18.96 -28.42
CA ALA A 228 -6.13 18.94 -28.56
C ALA A 228 -6.62 20.19 -29.30
N PRO A 229 -7.53 20.07 -30.28
CA PRO A 229 -8.20 21.22 -30.90
C PRO A 229 -8.86 22.15 -29.87
N GLN A 230 -9.44 21.58 -28.82
CA GLN A 230 -10.03 22.33 -27.73
C GLN A 230 -9.61 21.71 -26.41
N ALA A 231 -9.35 22.56 -25.42
CA ALA A 231 -9.09 22.16 -24.06
C ALA A 231 -9.55 23.27 -23.12
N GLY A 232 -9.72 22.95 -21.85
CA GLY A 232 -10.09 23.96 -20.86
C GLY A 232 -10.23 23.36 -19.48
N TYR A 233 -10.62 24.21 -18.55
CA TYR A 233 -10.94 23.77 -17.20
C TYR A 233 -12.43 23.53 -17.02
N TRP A 234 -12.76 22.77 -15.99
CA TRP A 234 -14.03 22.91 -15.30
C TRP A 234 -13.79 23.18 -13.81
N LYS A 235 -14.77 23.82 -13.17
CA LYS A 235 -14.79 23.99 -11.71
C LYS A 235 -16.22 24.06 -11.20
N ILE A 236 -16.54 23.34 -10.11
CA ILE A 236 -17.83 23.50 -9.43
C ILE A 236 -17.94 24.92 -8.86
N GLN A 237 -19.05 25.60 -9.16
CA GLN A 237 -19.36 26.86 -8.50
C GLN A 237 -20.10 26.59 -7.19
N PRO A 238 -19.84 27.35 -6.12
CA PRO A 238 -20.58 27.21 -4.88
C PRO A 238 -22.07 27.43 -5.13
N ALA A 239 -22.90 26.78 -4.31
CA ALA A 239 -24.31 27.09 -4.28
C ALA A 239 -24.52 28.48 -3.66
N MET A 240 -25.19 29.35 -4.40
CA MET A 240 -25.63 30.69 -4.01
C MET A 240 -27.12 30.68 -3.70
N HIS A 241 -27.56 31.66 -2.91
CA HIS A 241 -28.93 31.78 -2.43
C HIS A 241 -29.49 33.19 -2.70
N GLY A 242 -30.82 33.30 -2.75
CA GLY A 242 -31.51 34.57 -2.98
C GLY A 242 -31.30 35.11 -4.40
N VAL A 243 -31.35 36.42 -4.57
CA VAL A 243 -31.23 37.08 -5.89
C VAL A 243 -29.90 36.74 -6.57
N GLU A 244 -28.84 36.48 -5.79
CA GLU A 244 -27.54 36.07 -6.34
C GLU A 244 -27.60 34.70 -7.05
N ALA A 245 -28.56 33.84 -6.72
CA ALA A 245 -28.75 32.57 -7.40
C ALA A 245 -29.39 32.74 -8.80
N GLU A 246 -30.16 33.80 -9.01
CA GLU A 246 -31.02 33.96 -10.20
C GLU A 246 -30.26 34.45 -11.43
N TRP A 247 -29.23 35.28 -11.21
CA TRP A 247 -28.40 35.86 -12.28
C TRP A 247 -27.15 35.04 -12.66
N ASP A 248 -26.73 34.03 -11.87
CA ASP A 248 -25.61 33.16 -12.21
C ASP A 248 -26.11 31.80 -12.70
N LYS A 249 -26.05 31.59 -14.02
CA LYS A 249 -26.44 30.34 -14.69
C LYS A 249 -25.68 29.10 -14.19
N ASP A 250 -24.47 29.31 -13.65
CA ASP A 250 -23.56 28.25 -13.21
C ASP A 250 -23.69 27.98 -11.70
N ASN A 251 -24.63 28.62 -11.00
CA ASN A 251 -24.90 28.41 -9.56
C ASN A 251 -25.03 26.92 -9.21
N GLY A 252 -24.17 26.43 -8.30
CA GLY A 252 -24.16 25.05 -7.83
C GLY A 252 -23.83 24.01 -8.92
N LYS A 253 -23.27 24.44 -10.05
CA LYS A 253 -22.99 23.59 -11.23
C LYS A 253 -21.52 23.68 -11.64
N TYR A 254 -21.10 22.73 -12.46
CA TYR A 254 -19.80 22.78 -13.11
C TYR A 254 -19.79 23.88 -14.19
N LYS A 255 -18.86 24.82 -14.04
CA LYS A 255 -18.60 25.88 -15.02
C LYS A 255 -17.41 25.50 -15.89
N LEU A 256 -17.58 25.59 -17.21
CA LEU A 256 -16.49 25.38 -18.18
C LEU A 256 -15.73 26.67 -18.46
N TYR A 257 -14.40 26.57 -18.55
CA TYR A 257 -13.50 27.66 -18.89
C TYR A 257 -12.67 27.30 -20.14
N PRO A 258 -13.25 27.44 -21.34
CA PRO A 258 -12.65 26.94 -22.58
C PRO A 258 -11.42 27.72 -23.05
N THR A 259 -11.28 28.98 -22.64
CA THR A 259 -10.20 29.87 -23.11
C THR A 259 -9.19 30.24 -22.02
N TYR A 260 -9.51 30.00 -20.74
CA TYR A 260 -8.59 30.27 -19.65
C TYR A 260 -7.50 29.19 -19.59
N ARG A 261 -6.25 29.60 -19.42
CA ARG A 261 -5.06 28.72 -19.44
C ARG A 261 -4.10 28.93 -18.27
N ARG A 262 -4.31 30.00 -17.49
CA ARG A 262 -3.52 30.27 -16.29
C ARG A 262 -3.95 29.35 -15.17
N GLU A 263 -3.24 29.42 -14.05
CA GLU A 263 -3.52 28.63 -12.86
C GLU A 263 -4.98 28.75 -12.40
N MET A 264 -5.56 27.60 -12.05
CA MET A 264 -6.88 27.46 -11.49
C MET A 264 -6.81 26.58 -10.24
N SER A 265 -7.49 27.03 -9.18
CA SER A 265 -7.60 26.29 -7.92
C SER A 265 -9.06 26.10 -7.51
N GLY A 266 -9.38 24.96 -6.89
CA GLY A 266 -10.71 24.68 -6.35
C GLY A 266 -10.83 23.29 -5.74
N ASN A 267 -11.89 23.08 -4.96
CA ASN A 267 -12.16 21.79 -4.31
C ASN A 267 -12.62 20.75 -5.32
N ASP A 268 -13.42 21.14 -6.31
CA ASP A 268 -13.74 20.30 -7.47
C ASP A 268 -13.39 21.04 -8.76
N VAL A 269 -12.20 20.75 -9.26
CA VAL A 269 -11.59 21.32 -10.46
C VAL A 269 -11.07 20.19 -11.34
N GLY A 270 -11.03 20.43 -12.65
CA GLY A 270 -10.37 19.52 -13.57
C GLY A 270 -10.10 20.11 -14.94
N VAL A 271 -9.52 19.29 -15.81
CA VAL A 271 -9.08 19.67 -17.16
C VAL A 271 -9.65 18.72 -18.19
N TRP A 272 -10.24 19.27 -19.26
CA TRP A 272 -10.74 18.49 -20.39
C TRP A 272 -9.91 18.79 -21.65
N PHE A 273 -9.74 17.76 -22.49
CA PHE A 273 -9.14 17.84 -23.82
C PHE A 273 -10.07 17.17 -24.82
N SER A 274 -10.48 17.88 -25.87
CA SER A 274 -11.43 17.39 -26.87
C SER A 274 -10.77 17.19 -28.22
N PHE A 275 -11.14 16.10 -28.89
CA PHE A 275 -10.62 15.65 -30.17
C PHE A 275 -11.75 15.17 -31.07
N ASP A 276 -11.46 15.07 -32.37
CA ASP A 276 -12.23 14.25 -33.31
C ASP A 276 -11.38 13.03 -33.68
N THR A 277 -11.72 11.87 -33.13
CA THR A 277 -10.96 10.64 -33.35
C THR A 277 -11.55 9.83 -34.50
N LYS A 278 -10.69 9.09 -35.20
CA LYS A 278 -11.10 8.06 -36.16
C LYS A 278 -11.40 6.75 -35.40
N PRO A 279 -12.25 5.87 -35.95
CA PRO A 279 -12.43 4.52 -35.42
C PRO A 279 -11.10 3.80 -35.18
N GLY A 280 -10.89 3.29 -33.97
CA GLY A 280 -9.67 2.60 -33.54
C GLY A 280 -8.48 3.51 -33.23
N GLU A 281 -8.64 4.84 -33.28
CA GLU A 281 -7.57 5.77 -32.95
C GLU A 281 -7.26 5.76 -31.45
N LYS A 282 -5.96 5.90 -31.11
CA LYS A 282 -5.47 5.90 -29.73
C LYS A 282 -5.05 7.29 -29.29
N ILE A 283 -5.41 7.65 -28.06
CA ILE A 283 -4.85 8.79 -27.36
C ILE A 283 -4.09 8.28 -26.15
N TYR A 284 -2.81 8.61 -26.07
CA TYR A 284 -1.97 8.31 -24.91
C TYR A 284 -1.91 9.49 -23.95
N VAL A 285 -1.84 9.18 -22.66
CA VAL A 285 -1.70 10.14 -21.56
C VAL A 285 -0.54 9.68 -20.67
N GLN A 286 0.51 10.49 -20.57
CA GLN A 286 1.61 10.27 -19.64
C GLN A 286 1.32 11.04 -18.35
N THR A 287 1.53 10.42 -17.19
CA THR A 287 1.36 11.07 -15.88
C THR A 287 2.60 10.84 -15.03
N GLY A 288 3.30 11.90 -14.62
CA GLY A 288 4.38 11.84 -13.63
C GLY A 288 3.93 12.46 -12.30
N VAL A 289 4.44 11.94 -11.19
CA VAL A 289 4.14 12.48 -9.84
C VAL A 289 5.42 12.79 -9.08
N SER A 290 5.31 13.65 -8.07
CA SER A 290 6.36 13.96 -7.10
C SER A 290 5.72 14.43 -5.79
N PHE A 291 6.41 14.20 -4.68
CA PHE A 291 6.05 14.78 -3.37
C PHE A 291 6.90 16.00 -3.02
N VAL A 292 7.63 16.56 -4.00
CA VAL A 292 8.48 17.74 -3.86
C VAL A 292 7.95 18.91 -4.67
N SER A 293 7.73 18.73 -5.98
CA SER A 293 7.34 19.83 -6.86
C SER A 293 6.76 19.41 -8.22
N GLU A 294 6.12 20.36 -8.91
CA GLU A 294 5.71 20.21 -10.32
C GLU A 294 6.91 19.95 -11.25
N GLN A 295 8.04 20.62 -10.98
CA GLN A 295 9.27 20.48 -11.75
C GLN A 295 9.81 19.06 -11.66
N ASN A 296 9.79 18.47 -10.46
CA ASN A 296 10.23 17.10 -10.27
C ASN A 296 9.24 16.09 -10.85
N ALA A 297 7.93 16.33 -10.75
CA ALA A 297 6.93 15.49 -11.42
C ALA A 297 7.15 15.45 -12.94
N LEU A 298 7.47 16.61 -13.55
CA LEU A 298 7.81 16.70 -14.97
C LEU A 298 9.16 16.05 -15.30
N LEU A 299 10.15 16.17 -14.43
CA LEU A 299 11.46 15.54 -14.59
C LEU A 299 11.35 14.01 -14.54
N ASN A 300 10.60 13.48 -13.56
CA ASN A 300 10.29 12.05 -13.45
C ASN A 300 9.64 11.55 -14.74
N LEU A 301 8.60 12.25 -15.21
CA LEU A 301 7.90 11.92 -16.46
C LEU A 301 8.85 11.86 -17.67
N ASN A 302 9.67 12.89 -17.85
CA ASN A 302 10.59 12.98 -19.01
C ASN A 302 11.71 11.95 -18.96
N THR A 303 12.17 11.59 -17.76
CA THR A 303 13.28 10.66 -17.57
C THR A 303 12.84 9.22 -17.74
N GLU A 304 11.69 8.84 -17.16
CA GLU A 304 11.22 7.46 -17.15
C GLU A 304 10.43 7.10 -18.44
N GLN A 305 9.82 8.09 -19.08
CA GLN A 305 9.05 7.95 -20.33
C GLN A 305 9.45 8.99 -21.40
N PRO A 306 10.69 8.95 -21.93
CA PRO A 306 11.17 9.89 -22.94
C PRO A 306 10.45 9.73 -24.29
N THR A 307 9.86 8.56 -24.54
CA THR A 307 9.10 8.24 -25.75
C THR A 307 7.71 7.70 -25.40
N LEU A 308 6.75 7.89 -26.32
CA LEU A 308 5.40 7.33 -26.22
C LEU A 308 5.37 5.89 -26.73
N ASP A 309 5.98 4.97 -25.99
CA ASP A 309 5.97 3.54 -26.30
C ASP A 309 5.30 2.74 -25.16
N PHE A 310 4.01 2.47 -25.34
CA PHE A 310 3.22 1.70 -24.39
C PHE A 310 3.70 0.26 -24.27
N ALA A 311 4.02 -0.38 -25.40
CA ALA A 311 4.43 -1.78 -25.41
C ALA A 311 5.79 -1.96 -24.73
N ALA A 312 6.76 -1.09 -25.00
CA ALA A 312 8.06 -1.13 -24.34
C ALA A 312 7.97 -0.78 -22.85
N THR A 313 7.12 0.18 -22.47
CA THR A 313 6.92 0.51 -21.04
C THR A 313 6.30 -0.66 -20.28
N ARG A 314 5.28 -1.29 -20.86
CA ARG A 314 4.67 -2.51 -20.32
C ARG A 314 5.69 -3.66 -20.22
N ALA A 315 6.47 -3.90 -21.27
CA ALA A 315 7.47 -4.97 -21.27
C ALA A 315 8.50 -4.77 -20.15
N ARG A 316 9.02 -3.54 -19.97
CA ARG A 316 9.92 -3.20 -18.85
C ARG A 316 9.27 -3.45 -17.48
N ALA A 317 7.98 -3.17 -17.35
CA ALA A 317 7.25 -3.45 -16.10
C ALA A 317 7.11 -4.94 -15.82
N GLU A 318 6.73 -5.71 -16.83
CA GLU A 318 6.64 -7.17 -16.75
C GLU A 318 8.01 -7.82 -16.46
N GLU A 319 9.10 -7.31 -17.04
CA GLU A 319 10.47 -7.77 -16.77
C GLU A 319 10.92 -7.47 -15.33
N ALA A 320 10.58 -6.29 -14.80
CA ALA A 320 10.88 -5.94 -13.42
C ALA A 320 10.18 -6.90 -12.44
N TRP A 321 8.92 -7.26 -12.71
CA TRP A 321 8.20 -8.25 -11.92
C TRP A 321 8.76 -9.66 -12.05
N GLU A 322 9.07 -10.11 -13.27
CA GLU A 322 9.68 -11.43 -13.48
C GLU A 322 10.99 -11.58 -12.68
N LYS A 323 11.82 -10.53 -12.68
CA LYS A 323 13.07 -10.50 -11.92
C LYS A 323 12.85 -10.58 -10.40
N VAL A 324 11.82 -9.94 -9.88
CA VAL A 324 11.53 -9.96 -8.43
C VAL A 324 10.93 -11.31 -8.02
N LEU A 325 9.97 -11.83 -8.80
CA LEU A 325 9.32 -13.10 -8.51
C LEU A 325 10.27 -14.30 -8.66
N SER A 326 11.23 -14.23 -9.59
CA SER A 326 12.21 -15.30 -9.82
C SER A 326 13.24 -15.51 -8.71
N VAL A 327 13.18 -14.71 -7.63
CA VAL A 327 13.93 -15.00 -6.40
C VAL A 327 13.48 -16.33 -5.77
N ILE A 328 12.23 -16.73 -6.01
CA ILE A 328 11.73 -18.05 -5.61
C ILE A 328 11.16 -18.79 -6.83
N GLU A 329 11.64 -20.01 -7.04
CA GLU A 329 11.00 -20.97 -7.94
C GLU A 329 10.42 -22.11 -7.09
N VAL A 330 9.13 -22.42 -7.28
CA VAL A 330 8.43 -23.51 -6.59
C VAL A 330 8.16 -24.68 -7.54
N GLU A 331 8.40 -25.89 -7.06
CA GLU A 331 8.04 -27.14 -7.73
C GLU A 331 6.86 -27.80 -7.03
N GLY A 332 5.90 -28.36 -7.79
CA GLY A 332 4.68 -28.95 -7.25
C GLY A 332 3.57 -27.95 -6.94
N GLY A 333 2.54 -28.41 -6.23
CA GLY A 333 1.30 -27.68 -5.98
C GLY A 333 0.36 -27.60 -7.19
N THR A 334 -0.92 -27.33 -6.95
CA THR A 334 -1.89 -27.08 -8.03
C THR A 334 -1.66 -25.71 -8.68
N PRO A 335 -2.17 -25.45 -9.90
CA PRO A 335 -2.13 -24.11 -10.50
C PRO A 335 -2.69 -23.02 -9.59
N GLU A 336 -3.73 -23.33 -8.82
CA GLU A 336 -4.37 -22.41 -7.88
C GLU A 336 -3.46 -22.10 -6.68
N GLU A 337 -2.81 -23.12 -6.10
CA GLU A 337 -1.85 -22.92 -5.00
C GLU A 337 -0.66 -22.08 -5.44
N ARG A 338 -0.14 -22.35 -6.65
CA ARG A 338 0.93 -21.54 -7.25
C ARG A 338 0.47 -20.11 -7.51
N THR A 339 -0.79 -19.93 -7.91
CA THR A 339 -1.38 -18.60 -8.10
C THR A 339 -1.45 -17.82 -6.79
N VAL A 340 -1.92 -18.46 -5.71
CA VAL A 340 -1.93 -17.86 -4.37
C VAL A 340 -0.51 -17.47 -3.96
N PHE A 341 0.45 -18.38 -4.10
CA PHE A 341 1.84 -18.15 -3.72
C PHE A 341 2.48 -16.94 -4.43
N TYR A 342 2.45 -16.93 -5.77
CA TYR A 342 3.07 -15.83 -6.54
C TYR A 342 2.29 -14.52 -6.40
N THR A 343 0.98 -14.57 -6.16
CA THR A 343 0.19 -13.36 -5.87
C THR A 343 0.52 -12.80 -4.49
N SER A 344 0.74 -13.65 -3.48
CA SER A 344 1.23 -13.19 -2.17
C SER A 344 2.63 -12.58 -2.27
N LEU A 345 3.55 -13.14 -3.07
CA LEU A 345 4.86 -12.53 -3.33
C LEU A 345 4.73 -11.19 -4.06
N TYR A 346 3.78 -11.07 -5.00
CA TYR A 346 3.46 -9.81 -5.66
C TYR A 346 3.01 -8.74 -4.67
N HIS A 347 2.03 -9.03 -3.80
CA HIS A 347 1.55 -8.08 -2.79
C HIS A 347 2.62 -7.67 -1.78
N LEU A 348 3.50 -8.59 -1.38
CA LEU A 348 4.63 -8.30 -0.48
C LEU A 348 5.64 -7.30 -1.08
N GLN A 349 5.63 -7.11 -2.39
CA GLN A 349 6.54 -6.22 -3.11
C GLN A 349 5.86 -4.94 -3.61
N ILE A 350 4.63 -4.66 -3.17
CA ILE A 350 3.96 -3.38 -3.48
C ILE A 350 4.51 -2.28 -2.57
N HIS A 351 4.47 -2.49 -1.26
CA HIS A 351 4.93 -1.53 -0.23
C HIS A 351 6.16 -2.07 0.51
N PRO A 352 6.99 -1.21 1.15
CA PRO A 352 7.08 0.27 1.08
C PRO A 352 7.40 0.82 -0.32
N ASN A 353 7.04 2.06 -0.66
CA ASN A 353 7.30 2.65 -1.99
C ASN A 353 8.55 3.51 -2.02
N ILE A 354 9.22 3.61 -3.17
CA ILE A 354 10.27 4.62 -3.39
C ILE A 354 9.66 6.04 -3.28
N LEU A 355 10.33 6.97 -2.60
CA LEU A 355 9.82 8.32 -2.33
C LEU A 355 10.60 9.40 -3.10
N GLN A 356 11.92 9.24 -3.22
CA GLN A 356 12.75 10.27 -3.85
C GLN A 356 12.48 10.35 -5.35
N ASP A 357 12.52 11.55 -5.92
CA ASP A 357 12.46 11.83 -7.35
C ASP A 357 13.73 11.32 -8.07
N VAL A 358 13.73 11.30 -9.41
CA VAL A 358 14.89 10.79 -10.19
C VAL A 358 16.18 11.59 -9.97
N ASN A 359 16.08 12.83 -9.49
CA ASN A 359 17.23 13.66 -9.13
C ASN A 359 17.73 13.41 -7.70
N GLY A 360 17.07 12.53 -6.93
CA GLY A 360 17.37 12.20 -5.54
C GLY A 360 16.67 13.07 -4.50
N GLU A 361 15.86 14.06 -4.89
CA GLU A 361 15.14 14.93 -3.95
C GLU A 361 13.90 14.25 -3.35
N TYR A 362 13.60 14.56 -2.09
CA TYR A 362 12.42 14.05 -1.38
C TYR A 362 11.96 15.03 -0.28
N PRO A 363 10.68 14.99 0.16
CA PRO A 363 10.25 15.79 1.29
C PRO A 363 10.93 15.31 2.58
N GLN A 364 11.64 16.20 3.27
CA GLN A 364 12.25 15.88 4.56
C GLN A 364 11.17 15.71 5.62
N MET A 365 11.21 14.58 6.34
CA MET A 365 10.15 14.20 7.26
C MET A 365 9.88 15.27 8.33
N GLY A 366 8.60 15.62 8.53
CA GLY A 366 8.17 16.55 9.57
C GLY A 366 8.66 18.00 9.39
N SER A 367 9.09 18.39 8.19
CA SER A 367 9.57 19.74 7.90
C SER A 367 9.12 20.24 6.53
N LEU A 368 9.30 21.53 6.26
CA LEU A 368 9.06 22.12 4.93
C LEU A 368 10.28 22.01 4.00
N LYS A 369 11.34 21.31 4.41
CA LYS A 369 12.58 21.24 3.64
C LYS A 369 12.51 20.11 2.61
N VAL A 370 13.22 20.33 1.51
CA VAL A 370 13.54 19.29 0.54
C VAL A 370 14.92 18.75 0.89
N ALA A 371 15.02 17.44 1.11
CA ALA A 371 16.28 16.76 1.30
C ALA A 371 16.68 16.01 0.02
N LYS A 372 17.90 15.49 -0.01
CA LYS A 372 18.46 14.78 -1.17
C LYS A 372 19.23 13.56 -0.72
N THR A 373 19.02 12.44 -1.39
CA THR A 373 19.71 11.17 -1.09
C THR A 373 20.46 10.63 -2.31
N SER A 374 21.43 9.75 -2.05
CA SER A 374 22.14 8.95 -3.04
C SER A 374 21.80 7.46 -3.00
N HIS A 375 20.93 7.04 -2.08
CA HIS A 375 20.38 5.68 -2.00
C HIS A 375 18.86 5.71 -2.17
N ASP A 376 18.22 4.55 -2.24
CA ASP A 376 16.76 4.49 -2.27
C ASP A 376 16.18 4.98 -0.95
N ARG A 377 15.27 5.96 -1.03
CA ARG A 377 14.47 6.47 0.09
C ARG A 377 13.08 5.88 -0.04
N TYR A 378 12.59 5.24 1.02
CA TYR A 378 11.28 4.61 1.03
C TYR A 378 10.24 5.39 1.86
N THR A 379 8.97 5.06 1.66
CA THR A 379 7.80 5.55 2.41
C THR A 379 6.71 4.48 2.47
N VAL A 380 5.63 4.70 3.24
CA VAL A 380 4.57 3.72 3.55
C VAL A 380 5.10 2.62 4.47
N TYR A 381 5.38 3.00 5.71
CA TYR A 381 5.93 2.11 6.73
C TYR A 381 4.83 1.62 7.68
N SER A 382 3.98 0.67 7.26
CA SER A 382 2.95 0.05 8.11
C SER A 382 3.56 -0.92 9.13
N LEU A 383 4.33 -0.42 10.09
CA LEU A 383 5.29 -1.26 10.82
C LEU A 383 4.65 -2.19 11.82
N TRP A 384 3.50 -1.83 12.41
CA TRP A 384 2.77 -2.70 13.34
C TRP A 384 2.44 -4.07 12.72
N ASP A 385 2.14 -4.10 11.42
CA ASP A 385 1.88 -5.34 10.66
C ASP A 385 3.19 -5.92 10.11
N THR A 386 3.94 -5.09 9.38
CA THR A 386 5.02 -5.55 8.50
C THR A 386 6.25 -6.05 9.24
N TYR A 387 6.44 -5.70 10.52
CA TYR A 387 7.55 -6.27 11.31
C TYR A 387 7.40 -7.79 11.50
N ARG A 388 6.17 -8.31 11.46
CA ARG A 388 5.83 -9.70 11.83
C ARG A 388 6.27 -10.70 10.77
N ASN A 389 6.11 -10.34 9.50
CA ASN A 389 6.36 -11.25 8.38
C ASN A 389 7.05 -10.58 7.16
N VAL A 390 6.67 -9.35 6.80
CA VAL A 390 7.19 -8.68 5.60
C VAL A 390 8.68 -8.38 5.75
N HIS A 391 9.08 -7.62 6.78
CA HIS A 391 10.48 -7.27 6.99
C HIS A 391 11.38 -8.50 7.21
N PRO A 392 10.99 -9.50 8.03
CA PRO A 392 11.75 -10.75 8.14
C PRO A 392 11.94 -11.46 6.78
N LEU A 393 10.91 -11.49 5.93
CA LEU A 393 11.00 -12.11 4.61
C LEU A 393 11.84 -11.27 3.64
N LEU A 394 11.73 -9.94 3.68
CA LEU A 394 12.58 -9.03 2.91
C LEU A 394 14.05 -9.17 3.31
N SER A 395 14.38 -9.33 4.59
CA SER A 395 15.74 -9.61 5.05
C SER A 395 16.30 -10.90 4.41
N LEU A 396 15.48 -11.92 4.24
CA LEU A 396 15.90 -13.20 3.68
C LEU A 396 16.05 -13.14 2.15
N LEU A 397 15.03 -12.62 1.46
CA LEU A 397 14.90 -12.74 0.02
C LEU A 397 15.41 -11.51 -0.74
N TYR A 398 15.34 -10.33 -0.12
CA TYR A 398 15.64 -9.03 -0.75
C TYR A 398 16.53 -8.15 0.15
N PRO A 399 17.70 -8.65 0.62
CA PRO A 399 18.47 -8.01 1.69
C PRO A 399 18.94 -6.58 1.37
N ARG A 400 19.23 -6.27 0.10
CA ARG A 400 19.58 -4.89 -0.32
C ARG A 400 18.42 -3.91 -0.15
N LYS A 401 17.20 -4.36 -0.43
CA LYS A 401 15.99 -3.55 -0.27
C LYS A 401 15.70 -3.32 1.21
N GLN A 402 15.80 -4.38 2.02
CA GLN A 402 15.69 -4.28 3.47
C GLN A 402 16.74 -3.31 4.06
N LEU A 403 17.98 -3.37 3.59
CA LEU A 403 19.03 -2.44 4.01
C LEU A 403 18.65 -0.98 3.73
N ALA A 404 18.21 -0.67 2.51
CA ALA A 404 17.79 0.69 2.14
C ALA A 404 16.58 1.17 2.96
N MET A 405 15.66 0.26 3.30
CA MET A 405 14.53 0.55 4.19
C MET A 405 14.98 0.88 5.62
N VAL A 406 15.96 0.17 6.17
CA VAL A 406 16.54 0.49 7.49
C VAL A 406 17.33 1.81 7.45
N GLN A 407 18.12 2.04 6.41
CA GLN A 407 18.81 3.34 6.22
C GLN A 407 17.81 4.49 6.19
N THR A 408 16.70 4.31 5.49
CA THR A 408 15.58 5.27 5.46
C THR A 408 15.00 5.53 6.85
N MET A 409 14.76 4.49 7.68
CA MET A 409 14.29 4.67 9.07
C MET A 409 15.26 5.51 9.90
N LEU A 410 16.57 5.32 9.71
CA LEU A 410 17.59 6.10 10.42
C LEU A 410 17.65 7.55 9.92
N ASP A 411 17.43 7.79 8.63
CA ASP A 411 17.33 9.14 8.10
C ASP A 411 16.07 9.84 8.63
N MET A 412 14.92 9.16 8.69
CA MET A 412 13.71 9.66 9.35
C MET A 412 13.96 10.06 10.81
N TYR A 413 14.77 9.29 11.54
CA TYR A 413 15.21 9.67 12.89
C TYR A 413 16.07 10.93 12.91
N LYS A 414 17.04 11.09 11.99
CA LYS A 414 17.85 12.33 11.91
C LYS A 414 16.97 13.55 11.60
N GLU A 415 15.93 13.37 10.81
CA GLU A 415 15.06 14.44 10.31
C GLU A 415 14.03 14.88 11.36
N SER A 416 13.37 13.92 12.00
CA SER A 416 12.23 14.16 12.89
C SER A 416 12.55 14.01 14.38
N GLY A 417 13.68 13.38 14.71
CA GLY A 417 14.06 12.98 16.07
C GLY A 417 13.42 11.67 16.55
N TRP A 418 12.65 10.98 15.70
CA TRP A 418 11.94 9.74 16.05
C TRP A 418 12.07 8.69 14.93
N LEU A 419 12.14 7.41 15.31
CA LEU A 419 11.97 6.32 14.36
C LEU A 419 10.51 6.29 13.86
N PRO A 420 10.25 5.82 12.63
CA PRO A 420 8.89 5.75 12.11
C PRO A 420 8.07 4.67 12.84
N LYS A 421 6.75 4.88 12.89
CA LYS A 421 5.78 3.89 13.36
C LYS A 421 4.79 3.54 12.25
N TRP A 422 4.20 4.58 11.65
CA TRP A 422 3.39 4.50 10.44
C TRP A 422 3.62 5.76 9.62
N GLU A 423 4.74 5.75 8.91
CA GLU A 423 5.15 6.87 8.08
C GLU A 423 4.43 6.84 6.73
N LEU A 424 3.99 8.03 6.29
CA LEU A 424 3.29 8.25 5.04
C LEU A 424 3.74 9.57 4.37
N TYR A 425 4.46 9.44 3.26
CA TYR A 425 4.92 10.52 2.37
C TYR A 425 5.59 11.71 3.06
N GLY A 426 6.47 11.45 4.03
CA GLY A 426 7.19 12.45 4.81
C GLY A 426 6.45 12.93 6.07
N GLN A 427 5.30 12.34 6.38
CA GLN A 427 4.54 12.58 7.61
C GLN A 427 4.47 11.33 8.48
N GLU A 428 4.43 11.51 9.80
CA GLU A 428 4.19 10.43 10.74
C GLU A 428 2.74 10.47 11.22
N THR A 429 2.07 9.32 11.22
CA THR A 429 0.70 9.23 11.71
C THR A 429 0.62 8.69 13.15
N PHE A 430 1.68 8.06 13.65
CA PHE A 430 1.81 7.38 14.94
C PHE A 430 0.85 6.19 15.14
N THR A 431 0.22 5.77 14.05
CA THR A 431 -0.54 4.54 13.89
C THR A 431 0.43 3.33 13.93
N MET A 432 0.05 2.08 14.17
CA MET A 432 -0.90 1.61 15.19
C MET A 432 -0.19 1.59 16.56
N GLU A 433 0.19 0.42 17.10
CA GLU A 433 0.75 0.27 18.46
C GLU A 433 2.25 -0.04 18.53
N GLY A 434 2.82 0.15 19.74
CA GLY A 434 4.19 -0.27 20.03
C GLY A 434 5.30 0.67 19.58
N ASP A 435 6.47 0.07 19.37
CA ASP A 435 7.71 0.72 18.89
C ASP A 435 8.41 -0.23 17.89
N PRO A 436 7.76 -0.48 16.73
CA PRO A 436 8.05 -1.63 15.87
C PRO A 436 9.34 -1.48 15.06
N ALA A 437 9.82 -0.26 14.82
CA ALA A 437 11.09 -0.03 14.11
C ALA A 437 12.28 -0.67 14.83
N ILE A 438 12.26 -0.73 16.17
CA ILE A 438 13.30 -1.42 16.96
C ILE A 438 13.40 -2.90 16.55
N ILE A 439 12.26 -3.55 16.36
CA ILE A 439 12.16 -4.97 16.00
C ILE A 439 12.77 -5.19 14.63
N VAL A 440 12.38 -4.36 13.64
CA VAL A 440 12.87 -4.45 12.26
C VAL A 440 14.39 -4.24 12.19
N ILE A 441 14.91 -3.21 12.86
CA ILE A 441 16.35 -2.90 12.82
C ILE A 441 17.15 -3.99 13.52
N ASN A 442 16.68 -4.50 14.67
CA ASN A 442 17.35 -5.61 15.36
C ASN A 442 17.35 -6.88 14.49
N ASP A 443 16.20 -7.32 13.95
CA ASP A 443 16.13 -8.51 13.08
C ASP A 443 17.10 -8.40 11.89
N THR A 444 17.10 -7.24 11.21
CA THR A 444 18.00 -6.95 10.09
C THR A 444 19.47 -7.10 10.49
N TRP A 445 19.86 -6.55 11.64
CA TRP A 445 21.23 -6.61 12.14
C TRP A 445 21.64 -8.04 12.54
N GLN A 446 20.77 -8.77 13.23
CA GLN A 446 21.04 -10.13 13.69
C GLN A 446 21.20 -11.10 12.50
N ARG A 447 20.49 -10.86 11.40
CA ARG A 447 20.65 -11.59 10.12
C ARG A 447 21.92 -11.23 9.35
N GLY A 448 22.74 -10.31 9.85
CA GLY A 448 24.03 -9.95 9.26
C GLY A 448 23.96 -8.80 8.24
N ILE A 449 22.80 -8.20 8.03
CA ILE A 449 22.64 -7.01 7.19
C ILE A 449 22.97 -5.78 8.05
N ARG A 450 24.24 -5.35 8.06
CA ARG A 450 24.76 -4.39 9.04
C ARG A 450 25.35 -3.11 8.45
N ASP A 451 25.19 -2.89 7.15
CA ASP A 451 25.76 -1.74 6.41
C ASP A 451 24.96 -0.44 6.59
N PHE A 452 24.68 -0.11 7.86
CA PHE A 452 24.02 1.11 8.29
C PHE A 452 24.68 1.59 9.59
N ASP A 453 24.45 2.84 9.96
CA ASP A 453 25.03 3.42 11.18
C ASP A 453 24.45 2.74 12.44
N THR A 454 25.14 1.71 12.92
CA THR A 454 24.74 0.91 14.07
C THR A 454 24.72 1.75 15.36
N LYS A 455 25.58 2.77 15.47
CA LYS A 455 25.60 3.65 16.64
C LYS A 455 24.37 4.54 16.66
N LEU A 456 24.04 5.14 15.52
CA LEU A 456 22.84 5.94 15.36
C LEU A 456 21.58 5.10 15.56
N ALA A 457 21.54 3.87 15.03
CA ALA A 457 20.44 2.95 15.27
C ALA A 457 20.22 2.70 16.77
N TYR A 458 21.29 2.44 17.53
CA TYR A 458 21.18 2.25 18.98
C TYR A 458 20.66 3.51 19.69
N GLU A 459 21.18 4.68 19.31
CA GLU A 459 20.73 5.97 19.85
C GLU A 459 19.25 6.22 19.57
N ALA A 460 18.81 5.94 18.34
CA ALA A 460 17.42 6.08 17.91
C ALA A 460 16.48 5.14 18.68
N MET A 461 16.87 3.88 18.88
CA MET A 461 16.09 2.92 19.69
C MET A 461 15.98 3.37 21.16
N LEU A 462 17.07 3.89 21.74
CA LEU A 462 17.05 4.40 23.10
C LEU A 462 16.14 5.61 23.25
N ARG A 463 16.00 6.46 22.22
CA ARG A 463 15.12 7.64 22.26
C ARG A 463 13.68 7.26 22.63
N GLY A 464 13.10 6.29 21.93
CA GLY A 464 11.75 5.77 22.20
C GLY A 464 11.66 5.05 23.56
N ALA A 465 12.68 4.29 23.93
CA ALA A 465 12.68 3.45 25.13
C ALA A 465 13.07 4.16 26.45
N THR A 466 13.38 5.46 26.41
CA THR A 466 13.85 6.23 27.59
C THR A 466 13.23 7.62 27.77
N THR A 467 12.55 8.17 26.76
CA THR A 467 11.89 9.49 26.89
C THR A 467 10.64 9.38 27.76
N PRO A 468 10.43 10.28 28.75
CA PRO A 468 9.20 10.33 29.56
C PRO A 468 7.93 10.42 28.71
N GLY A 469 6.86 9.76 29.14
CA GLY A 469 5.63 9.56 28.36
C GLY A 469 5.04 10.85 27.79
N LYS A 470 4.99 11.91 28.60
CA LYS A 470 4.48 13.23 28.18
C LYS A 470 5.18 13.83 26.95
N ASP A 471 6.45 13.46 26.72
CA ASP A 471 7.30 13.97 25.64
C ASP A 471 7.60 12.88 24.59
N ASN A 472 7.03 11.67 24.77
CA ASN A 472 7.36 10.49 23.99
C ASN A 472 6.26 10.16 22.98
N LYS A 473 6.55 10.45 21.71
CA LYS A 473 5.59 10.23 20.62
C LYS A 473 5.41 8.76 20.23
N LEU A 474 6.40 7.91 20.53
CA LEU A 474 6.36 6.47 20.21
C LEU A 474 5.73 5.67 21.35
N ARG A 475 6.02 6.06 22.59
CA ARG A 475 5.54 5.39 23.80
C ARG A 475 4.85 6.37 24.76
N PRO A 476 3.63 6.84 24.45
CA PRO A 476 2.93 7.81 25.30
C PRO A 476 2.70 7.27 26.74
N ASP A 477 2.48 5.97 26.91
CA ASP A 477 2.26 5.34 28.23
C ASP A 477 3.54 4.93 28.96
N PHE A 478 4.69 5.46 28.54
CA PHE A 478 5.99 5.08 29.06
C PHE A 478 6.10 5.22 30.59
N ASP A 479 5.51 6.26 31.18
CA ASP A 479 5.67 6.56 32.60
C ASP A 479 5.01 5.50 33.50
N ASP A 480 3.79 5.06 33.16
CA ASP A 480 3.12 3.96 33.86
C ASP A 480 3.88 2.64 33.59
N TYR A 481 4.26 2.38 32.33
CA TYR A 481 5.01 1.20 31.93
C TYR A 481 6.29 0.98 32.74
N VAL A 482 7.14 2.01 32.90
CA VAL A 482 8.41 1.86 33.62
C VAL A 482 8.27 1.86 35.14
N SER A 483 7.27 2.56 35.68
CA SER A 483 7.07 2.66 37.13
C SER A 483 6.36 1.46 37.72
N ARG A 484 5.44 0.85 36.96
CA ARG A 484 4.60 -0.28 37.40
C ARG A 484 4.99 -1.61 36.80
N GLY A 485 5.71 -1.59 35.67
CA GLY A 485 5.99 -2.77 34.86
C GLY A 485 4.83 -3.18 33.95
N TYR A 486 3.78 -2.36 33.86
CA TYR A 486 2.58 -2.53 33.01
C TYR A 486 1.87 -1.18 32.82
N VAL A 487 0.99 -1.08 31.82
CA VAL A 487 0.12 0.09 31.58
C VAL A 487 -1.28 -0.19 32.16
N PRO A 488 -1.80 0.62 33.09
CA PRO A 488 -3.15 0.44 33.61
C PRO A 488 -4.21 0.96 32.62
N LEU A 489 -5.36 0.30 32.61
CA LEU A 489 -6.58 0.73 31.93
C LEU A 489 -7.12 2.00 32.61
N ARG A 490 -7.08 3.13 31.92
CA ARG A 490 -7.56 4.44 32.42
C ARG A 490 -8.87 4.87 31.76
N GLU A 491 -9.08 4.46 30.51
CA GLU A 491 -10.33 4.73 29.80
C GLU A 491 -11.09 3.44 29.52
N LYS A 492 -12.40 3.54 29.30
CA LYS A 492 -13.27 2.37 29.17
C LYS A 492 -12.85 1.42 28.03
N PHE A 493 -12.26 1.98 26.97
CA PHE A 493 -11.86 1.26 25.76
C PHE A 493 -10.47 1.69 25.28
N ASP A 494 -9.53 1.95 26.21
CA ASP A 494 -8.13 2.15 25.82
C ASP A 494 -7.47 0.83 25.38
N ASN A 495 -6.23 0.91 24.90
CA ASN A 495 -5.46 -0.22 24.38
C ASN A 495 -4.30 -0.63 25.31
N SER A 496 -4.42 -0.37 26.63
CA SER A 496 -3.35 -0.50 27.62
C SER A 496 -2.59 -1.83 27.61
N VAL A 497 -3.29 -2.98 27.50
CA VAL A 497 -2.65 -4.30 27.45
C VAL A 497 -1.88 -4.45 26.14
N SER A 498 -2.49 -4.10 25.00
CA SER A 498 -1.82 -4.19 23.69
C SER A 498 -0.58 -3.30 23.60
N HIS A 499 -0.67 -2.05 24.07
CA HIS A 499 0.48 -1.13 24.14
C HIS A 499 1.64 -1.76 24.92
N ALA A 500 1.35 -2.27 26.12
CA ALA A 500 2.36 -2.85 26.99
C ALA A 500 2.99 -4.10 26.37
N LEU A 501 2.18 -4.97 25.74
CA LEU A 501 2.66 -6.17 25.06
C LEU A 501 3.64 -5.83 23.92
N GLU A 502 3.29 -4.88 23.07
CA GLU A 502 4.18 -4.42 21.99
C GLU A 502 5.44 -3.76 22.55
N TYR A 503 5.36 -3.00 23.65
CA TYR A 503 6.55 -2.46 24.31
C TYR A 503 7.46 -3.55 24.88
N TYR A 504 6.91 -4.65 25.41
CA TYR A 504 7.73 -5.78 25.86
C TYR A 504 8.51 -6.42 24.71
N ILE A 505 7.89 -6.58 23.54
CA ILE A 505 8.54 -7.13 22.35
C ILE A 505 9.64 -6.17 21.88
N ALA A 506 9.37 -4.86 21.84
CA ALA A 506 10.35 -3.85 21.49
C ALA A 506 11.53 -3.83 22.48
N ASP A 507 11.28 -3.90 23.79
CA ASP A 507 12.32 -3.95 24.82
C ASP A 507 13.12 -5.26 24.76
N TRP A 508 12.51 -6.39 24.45
CA TRP A 508 13.26 -7.63 24.22
C TRP A 508 14.22 -7.50 23.04
N ASN A 509 13.76 -6.92 21.92
CA ASN A 509 14.60 -6.68 20.75
C ASN A 509 15.74 -5.69 21.03
N LEU A 510 15.45 -4.61 21.77
CA LEU A 510 16.48 -3.67 22.22
C LEU A 510 17.47 -4.34 23.19
N SER A 511 17.02 -5.28 24.02
CA SER A 511 17.90 -6.09 24.87
C SER A 511 18.86 -6.94 24.04
N GLN A 512 18.37 -7.62 23.00
CA GLN A 512 19.21 -8.43 22.11
C GLN A 512 20.23 -7.57 21.37
N PHE A 513 19.79 -6.42 20.85
CA PHE A 513 20.66 -5.48 20.15
C PHE A 513 21.73 -4.89 21.09
N ALA A 514 21.34 -4.42 22.28
CA ALA A 514 22.25 -3.93 23.32
C ALA A 514 23.29 -5.00 23.73
N SER A 515 22.86 -6.26 23.89
CA SER A 515 23.73 -7.39 24.21
C SER A 515 24.79 -7.60 23.11
N ALA A 516 24.36 -7.59 21.84
CA ALA A 516 25.25 -7.74 20.70
C ALA A 516 26.28 -6.60 20.57
N LEU A 517 25.94 -5.40 21.05
CA LEU A 517 26.84 -4.25 21.13
C LEU A 517 27.67 -4.19 22.44
N GLY A 518 27.58 -5.19 23.31
CA GLY A 518 28.30 -5.24 24.59
C GLY A 518 27.75 -4.30 25.67
N LYS A 519 26.56 -3.72 25.51
CA LYS A 519 25.89 -2.79 26.44
C LYS A 519 25.17 -3.56 27.55
N LYS A 520 25.93 -4.25 28.41
CA LYS A 520 25.42 -5.21 29.40
C LYS A 520 24.34 -4.65 30.35
N LYS A 521 24.50 -3.41 30.83
CA LYS A 521 23.52 -2.79 31.76
C LYS A 521 22.16 -2.57 31.08
N ASP A 522 22.20 -2.04 29.86
CA ASP A 522 21.01 -1.75 29.07
C ASP A 522 20.33 -3.06 28.64
N ALA A 523 21.11 -4.05 28.20
CA ALA A 523 20.60 -5.37 27.87
C ALA A 523 19.83 -6.00 29.05
N GLN A 524 20.39 -5.92 30.27
CA GLN A 524 19.71 -6.42 31.47
C GLN A 524 18.46 -5.60 31.85
N LEU A 525 18.50 -4.28 31.66
CA LEU A 525 17.35 -3.41 31.92
C LEU A 525 16.17 -3.78 31.03
N PHE A 526 16.38 -3.82 29.71
CA PHE A 526 15.31 -4.08 28.76
C PHE A 526 14.82 -5.54 28.82
N ALA A 527 15.69 -6.51 29.11
CA ALA A 527 15.26 -7.89 29.38
C ALA A 527 14.31 -8.01 30.58
N ARG A 528 14.56 -7.23 31.66
CA ARG A 528 13.65 -7.20 32.81
C ARG A 528 12.31 -6.58 32.46
N ARG A 529 12.31 -5.46 31.72
CA ARG A 529 11.07 -4.80 31.26
C ARG A 529 10.24 -5.72 30.37
N ALA A 530 10.87 -6.40 29.42
CA ALA A 530 10.21 -7.36 28.52
C ALA A 530 9.47 -8.53 29.23
N SER A 531 9.78 -8.80 30.50
CA SER A 531 9.09 -9.81 31.30
C SER A 531 7.78 -9.32 31.95
N GLY A 532 7.40 -8.04 31.75
CA GLY A 532 6.26 -7.41 32.42
C GLY A 532 4.89 -7.99 32.05
N TYR A 533 4.77 -8.71 30.93
CA TYR A 533 3.52 -9.38 30.53
C TYR A 533 2.93 -10.28 31.63
N LYS A 534 3.79 -10.79 32.53
CA LYS A 534 3.42 -11.59 33.71
C LYS A 534 2.44 -10.87 34.64
N HIS A 535 2.43 -9.53 34.66
CA HIS A 535 1.50 -8.74 35.48
C HIS A 535 0.04 -8.95 35.05
N TYR A 536 -0.22 -9.05 33.75
CA TYR A 536 -1.57 -9.17 33.21
C TYR A 536 -2.15 -10.59 33.34
N TYR A 537 -1.35 -11.60 33.70
CA TYR A 537 -1.83 -12.97 33.75
C TYR A 537 -2.76 -13.20 34.94
N ASP A 538 -4.05 -13.34 34.64
CA ASP A 538 -5.08 -13.70 35.59
C ASP A 538 -5.19 -15.22 35.71
N LYS A 539 -4.90 -15.76 36.89
CA LYS A 539 -4.94 -17.20 37.16
C LYS A 539 -6.37 -17.78 37.09
N GLU A 540 -7.39 -16.96 37.32
CA GLU A 540 -8.79 -17.40 37.30
C GLU A 540 -9.21 -17.72 35.85
N SER A 541 -9.00 -16.78 34.93
CA SER A 541 -9.33 -16.95 33.52
C SER A 541 -8.27 -17.73 32.73
N GLY A 542 -7.03 -17.74 33.21
CA GLY A 542 -5.86 -18.27 32.50
C GLY A 542 -5.51 -17.46 31.25
N LEU A 543 -5.83 -16.16 31.25
CA LEU A 543 -5.65 -15.23 30.14
C LEU A 543 -5.02 -13.93 30.64
N LEU A 544 -4.60 -13.07 29.69
CA LEU A 544 -4.19 -11.70 30.01
C LEU A 544 -5.43 -10.82 30.24
N ARG A 545 -5.49 -10.14 31.38
CA ARG A 545 -6.63 -9.35 31.83
C ARG A 545 -6.20 -7.91 32.14
N PRO A 546 -6.94 -6.89 31.67
CA PRO A 546 -6.62 -5.49 31.96
C PRO A 546 -6.56 -5.19 33.47
N ILE A 547 -5.64 -4.31 33.85
CA ILE A 547 -5.39 -3.90 35.25
C ILE A 547 -5.81 -2.45 35.40
N LEU A 548 -6.56 -2.12 36.45
CA LEU A 548 -6.99 -0.77 36.79
C LEU A 548 -5.88 0.01 37.51
N PRO A 549 -5.98 1.35 37.63
CA PRO A 549 -4.95 2.16 38.27
C PRO A 549 -4.70 1.81 39.76
N ASP A 550 -5.67 1.17 40.43
CA ASP A 550 -5.54 0.66 41.80
C ASP A 550 -4.83 -0.71 41.88
N GLY A 551 -4.40 -1.26 40.75
CA GLY A 551 -3.66 -2.52 40.64
C GLY A 551 -4.53 -3.78 40.60
N LYS A 552 -5.87 -3.65 40.61
CA LYS A 552 -6.78 -4.80 40.49
C LYS A 552 -7.12 -5.08 39.04
N PHE A 553 -7.45 -6.33 38.73
CA PHE A 553 -8.02 -6.68 37.44
C PHE A 553 -9.41 -6.08 37.24
N ILE A 554 -9.75 -5.71 36.00
CA ILE A 554 -11.10 -5.25 35.63
C ILE A 554 -12.16 -6.30 35.99
N THR A 555 -13.30 -5.88 36.55
CA THR A 555 -14.45 -6.76 36.84
C THR A 555 -15.78 -6.06 36.51
N PRO A 556 -16.75 -6.72 35.85
CA PRO A 556 -16.67 -8.08 35.27
C PRO A 556 -15.68 -8.16 34.10
N PHE A 557 -15.18 -9.36 33.79
CA PHE A 557 -14.26 -9.61 32.69
C PHE A 557 -14.88 -10.53 31.65
N HIS A 558 -14.97 -10.04 30.41
CA HIS A 558 -15.52 -10.75 29.28
C HIS A 558 -14.40 -10.93 28.24
N PRO A 559 -13.72 -12.10 28.19
CA PRO A 559 -12.52 -12.28 27.38
C PRO A 559 -12.78 -12.25 25.87
N THR A 560 -14.04 -12.33 25.45
CA THR A 560 -14.48 -12.28 24.04
C THR A 560 -15.01 -10.90 23.62
N LEU A 561 -15.13 -9.95 24.56
CA LEU A 561 -15.48 -8.57 24.20
C LEU A 561 -14.39 -8.04 23.26
N GLY A 562 -14.77 -7.40 22.15
CA GLY A 562 -13.84 -7.00 21.09
C GLY A 562 -13.80 -7.91 19.86
N ARG A 563 -14.59 -8.99 19.84
CA ARG A 563 -14.83 -9.76 18.62
C ARG A 563 -15.49 -8.87 17.55
N ASP A 564 -15.21 -9.14 16.27
CA ASP A 564 -15.77 -8.40 15.13
C ASP A 564 -15.53 -6.88 15.22
N PHE A 565 -14.36 -6.48 15.73
CA PHE A 565 -13.94 -5.08 15.91
C PHE A 565 -14.81 -4.26 16.87
N GLU A 566 -15.55 -4.90 17.78
CA GLU A 566 -16.23 -4.20 18.87
C GLU A 566 -15.24 -3.47 19.80
N PRO A 567 -15.61 -2.34 20.43
CA PRO A 567 -14.77 -1.69 21.42
C PRO A 567 -14.48 -2.58 22.63
N ASN A 568 -13.22 -2.63 23.08
CA ASN A 568 -12.79 -3.52 24.16
C ASN A 568 -11.79 -2.84 25.12
N PRO A 569 -11.95 -2.97 26.45
CA PRO A 569 -10.94 -2.52 27.40
C PRO A 569 -9.60 -3.26 27.24
N GLY A 570 -8.55 -2.49 26.95
CA GLY A 570 -7.16 -2.89 27.00
C GLY A 570 -6.61 -3.52 25.72
N PHE A 571 -7.44 -3.82 24.72
CA PHE A 571 -7.00 -4.55 23.52
C PHE A 571 -7.34 -3.80 22.23
N HIS A 572 -6.33 -3.63 21.37
CA HIS A 572 -6.47 -2.97 20.07
C HIS A 572 -6.98 -3.96 19.02
N GLU A 573 -8.11 -3.67 18.39
CA GLU A 573 -8.74 -4.46 17.30
C GLU A 573 -8.83 -5.97 17.57
N GLY A 574 -9.05 -6.34 18.83
CA GLY A 574 -9.15 -7.74 19.22
C GLY A 574 -9.48 -7.89 20.69
N ASN A 575 -9.23 -9.09 21.21
CA ASN A 575 -9.58 -9.40 22.59
C ASN A 575 -8.50 -10.20 23.32
N SER A 576 -8.81 -10.57 24.56
CA SER A 576 -7.88 -11.28 25.43
C SER A 576 -7.40 -12.60 24.83
N TRP A 577 -8.23 -13.31 24.06
CA TRP A 577 -7.82 -14.52 23.36
C TRP A 577 -6.80 -14.24 22.24
N ASN A 578 -6.98 -13.16 21.48
CA ASN A 578 -6.06 -12.79 20.39
C ASN A 578 -4.68 -12.31 20.89
N TYR A 579 -4.59 -11.85 22.15
CA TYR A 579 -3.34 -11.31 22.70
C TYR A 579 -2.68 -12.20 23.78
N SER A 580 -3.37 -13.20 24.35
CA SER A 580 -2.83 -13.96 25.49
C SER A 580 -1.62 -14.84 25.17
N PHE A 581 -1.44 -15.23 23.91
CA PHE A 581 -0.26 -15.97 23.45
C PHE A 581 0.70 -15.11 22.64
N TYR A 582 0.43 -13.80 22.55
CA TYR A 582 1.25 -12.83 21.83
C TYR A 582 2.51 -12.41 22.61
N ILE A 583 3.31 -13.41 23.01
CA ILE A 583 4.57 -13.27 23.74
C ILE A 583 5.69 -13.99 22.97
N PRO A 584 5.98 -13.58 21.72
CA PRO A 584 6.88 -14.33 20.83
C PRO A 584 8.31 -14.43 21.37
N HIS A 585 8.70 -13.53 22.28
CA HIS A 585 10.03 -13.50 22.88
C HIS A 585 10.24 -14.42 24.10
N ASP A 586 9.18 -14.99 24.68
CA ASP A 586 9.27 -15.82 25.90
C ASP A 586 8.18 -16.92 25.98
N ILE A 587 8.04 -17.74 24.92
CA ILE A 587 7.04 -18.81 24.85
C ILE A 587 7.19 -19.83 25.99
N TYR A 588 8.42 -20.23 26.33
CA TYR A 588 8.67 -21.14 27.45
C TYR A 588 8.32 -20.51 28.81
N GLY A 589 8.62 -19.23 29.01
CA GLY A 589 8.23 -18.50 30.21
C GLY A 589 6.71 -18.35 30.32
N LEU A 590 6.02 -18.10 29.20
CA LEU A 590 4.56 -18.08 29.14
C LEU A 590 3.95 -19.45 29.47
N ALA A 591 4.48 -20.54 28.91
CA ALA A 591 4.00 -21.89 29.24
C ALA A 591 4.17 -22.22 30.73
N LYS A 592 5.31 -21.85 31.32
CA LYS A 592 5.53 -21.97 32.77
C LYS A 592 4.52 -21.14 33.57
N LEU A 593 4.24 -19.90 33.15
CA LEU A 593 3.25 -19.02 33.78
C LEU A 593 1.84 -19.63 33.74
N MET A 594 1.48 -20.27 32.62
CA MET A 594 0.21 -20.97 32.43
C MET A 594 0.09 -22.31 33.17
N GLY A 595 1.14 -22.71 33.90
CA GLY A 595 1.16 -23.92 34.71
C GLY A 595 1.72 -25.16 34.00
N GLY A 596 2.57 -24.96 32.99
CA GLY A 596 3.34 -26.00 32.30
C GLY A 596 2.88 -26.24 30.86
N GLU A 597 3.70 -27.00 30.13
CA GLU A 597 3.58 -27.26 28.69
C GLU A 597 2.19 -27.79 28.31
N ARG A 598 1.70 -28.81 29.03
CA ARG A 598 0.38 -29.40 28.76
C ARG A 598 -0.75 -28.39 28.90
N LYS A 599 -0.76 -27.57 29.95
CA LYS A 599 -1.80 -26.55 30.16
C LYS A 599 -1.74 -25.46 29.10
N PHE A 600 -0.54 -25.07 28.70
CA PHE A 600 -0.34 -24.13 27.60
C PHE A 600 -0.94 -24.68 26.29
N VAL A 601 -0.59 -25.91 25.91
CA VAL A 601 -1.07 -26.55 24.68
C VAL A 601 -2.59 -26.74 24.72
N ASP A 602 -3.15 -27.23 25.83
CA ASP A 602 -4.61 -27.40 25.98
C ASP A 602 -5.36 -26.06 25.87
N LYS A 603 -4.79 -24.97 26.44
CA LYS A 603 -5.38 -23.62 26.35
C LYS A 603 -5.25 -23.04 24.94
N LEU A 604 -4.12 -23.23 24.27
CA LEU A 604 -3.90 -22.79 22.89
C LEU A 604 -4.86 -23.51 21.94
N GLN A 605 -4.99 -24.84 22.07
CA GLN A 605 -5.97 -25.63 21.31
C GLN A 605 -7.39 -25.10 21.50
N SER A 606 -7.74 -24.69 22.74
CA SER A 606 -9.06 -24.12 23.01
C SER A 606 -9.36 -22.79 22.30
N VAL A 607 -8.34 -22.08 21.79
CA VAL A 607 -8.54 -20.91 20.92
C VAL A 607 -9.23 -21.34 19.63
N PHE A 608 -8.71 -22.40 19.01
CA PHE A 608 -9.23 -22.96 17.75
C PHE A 608 -10.56 -23.69 17.97
N ASP A 609 -10.67 -24.50 19.03
CA ASP A 609 -11.89 -25.28 19.31
C ASP A 609 -13.11 -24.40 19.63
N LYS A 610 -12.90 -23.12 19.95
CA LYS A 610 -13.94 -22.17 20.37
C LYS A 610 -14.03 -20.94 19.47
N ASP A 611 -13.49 -21.02 18.26
CA ASP A 611 -13.58 -19.96 17.25
C ASP A 611 -13.10 -18.58 17.77
N ASN A 612 -11.96 -18.58 18.49
CA ASN A 612 -11.32 -17.34 18.98
C ASN A 612 -10.08 -16.94 18.16
N TYR A 613 -9.67 -17.74 17.18
CA TYR A 613 -8.56 -17.42 16.27
C TYR A 613 -9.09 -16.59 15.11
N ASP A 614 -8.47 -15.44 14.85
CA ASP A 614 -8.84 -14.58 13.73
C ASP A 614 -7.63 -14.26 12.83
N PRO A 615 -7.39 -15.03 11.75
CA PRO A 615 -6.27 -14.80 10.85
C PRO A 615 -6.42 -13.53 9.99
N ALA A 616 -7.53 -12.79 10.10
CA ALA A 616 -7.75 -11.54 9.37
C ALA A 616 -7.12 -10.32 10.07
N ASN A 617 -6.65 -10.46 11.32
CA ASN A 617 -5.90 -9.44 12.05
C ASN A 617 -4.58 -10.02 12.58
N GLU A 618 -3.58 -9.17 12.75
CA GLU A 618 -2.19 -9.52 12.99
C GLU A 618 -1.80 -10.12 14.38
N PRO A 619 -2.51 -9.88 15.50
CA PRO A 619 -2.03 -10.29 16.83
C PRO A 619 -1.84 -11.80 17.03
N ASP A 620 -2.71 -12.64 16.48
CA ASP A 620 -2.72 -14.08 16.74
C ASP A 620 -2.25 -14.94 15.55
N ILE A 621 -1.85 -14.34 14.42
CA ILE A 621 -1.40 -15.05 13.19
C ILE A 621 -0.29 -16.10 13.43
N ALA A 622 0.48 -15.96 14.51
CA ALA A 622 1.56 -16.87 14.86
C ALA A 622 1.11 -18.09 15.68
N TYR A 623 -0.14 -18.12 16.17
CA TYR A 623 -0.65 -19.13 17.11
C TYR A 623 -0.51 -20.56 16.60
N PRO A 624 -0.81 -20.89 15.32
CA PRO A 624 -0.63 -22.25 14.81
C PRO A 624 0.81 -22.76 14.94
N TYR A 625 1.80 -21.87 14.89
CA TYR A 625 3.21 -22.24 14.98
C TYR A 625 3.66 -22.47 16.43
N LEU A 626 2.90 -22.01 17.43
CA LEU A 626 3.27 -22.16 18.84
C LEU A 626 3.22 -23.63 19.31
N PHE A 627 2.44 -24.48 18.66
CA PHE A 627 2.44 -25.93 18.92
C PHE A 627 3.81 -26.58 18.67
N THR A 628 4.65 -26.00 17.81
CA THR A 628 5.99 -26.54 17.49
C THR A 628 6.98 -26.43 18.65
N TYR A 629 6.72 -25.58 19.65
CA TYR A 629 7.55 -25.46 20.85
C TYR A 629 7.37 -26.64 21.82
N PHE A 630 6.25 -27.35 21.70
CA PHE A 630 5.86 -28.47 22.58
C PHE A 630 5.32 -29.64 21.73
N PRO A 631 6.16 -30.27 20.90
CA PRO A 631 5.74 -31.41 20.08
C PRO A 631 5.29 -32.57 20.98
N LYS A 632 4.27 -33.31 20.53
CA LYS A 632 3.72 -34.47 21.24
C LYS A 632 4.73 -35.62 21.35
#